data_AF-A0A944RCM2-F1
#
_entry.id   AF-A0A944RCM2-F1
#
_cell.length_a   1.000
_cell.length_b   1.000
_cell.length_c   1.000
_cell.angle_alpha   90.00
_cell.angle_beta   90.00
_cell.angle_gamma   90.00
#
_symmetry.space_group_name_H-M   'P 1'
#
loop_
_entity.id
_entity.type
_entity.pdbx_description
1 polymer ?
#
loop_
_entity_poly.entity_id
_entity_poly.type
_entity_poly.pdbx_seq_one_letter_code
_entity_poly.pdbx_strand_id
1 'polypeptide(L)'
;MKRNKFSETQLVKILEKFENGKSVDDLYREHNVGRSTIYLWRNKYGGMGKPLLKKLKGLKKENTRLKKIVAQQVLDLDSMKDLLGKDW
;
A
#
# COMPACT_ATOMS: atom_id res chain seq x y z
N MET A 1 -3.24 -14.19 0.99
CA MET A 1 -4.29 -13.21 0.57
C MET A 1 -4.59 -13.42 -0.91
N LYS A 2 -5.86 -13.61 -1.29
CA LYS A 2 -6.25 -13.69 -2.72
C LYS A 2 -5.72 -12.44 -3.44
N ARG A 3 -5.04 -12.65 -4.57
CA ARG A 3 -4.51 -11.57 -5.42
C ARG A 3 -5.71 -10.77 -5.92
N ASN A 4 -5.76 -9.47 -5.60
CA ASN A 4 -6.85 -8.62 -6.08
C ASN A 4 -6.82 -8.61 -7.61
N LYS A 5 -7.99 -8.82 -8.25
CA LYS A 5 -8.12 -8.84 -9.72
C LYS A 5 -7.79 -7.49 -10.36
N PHE A 6 -7.87 -6.42 -9.58
CA PHE A 6 -7.57 -5.05 -10.00
C PHE A 6 -6.25 -4.56 -9.39
N SER A 7 -5.44 -3.91 -10.21
CA SER A 7 -4.28 -3.17 -9.73
C SER A 7 -4.70 -1.91 -8.96
N GLU A 8 -3.85 -1.41 -8.07
CA GLU A 8 -4.11 -0.16 -7.34
C GLU A 8 -4.32 1.04 -8.29
N THR A 9 -3.67 1.03 -9.46
CA THR A 9 -3.84 2.09 -10.47
C THR A 9 -5.17 1.98 -11.21
N GLN A 10 -5.66 0.76 -11.48
CA GLN A 10 -6.99 0.55 -12.03
C GLN A 10 -8.07 0.97 -11.04
N LEU A 11 -7.91 0.60 -9.78
CA LEU A 11 -8.81 0.99 -8.68
C LEU A 11 -8.97 2.51 -8.60
N VAL A 12 -7.86 3.26 -8.56
CA VAL A 12 -7.96 4.72 -8.45
C VAL A 12 -8.52 5.37 -9.70
N LYS A 13 -8.27 4.84 -10.90
CA LYS A 13 -8.97 5.31 -12.10
C LYS A 13 -10.49 5.11 -12.01
N ILE A 14 -10.94 4.00 -11.44
CA ILE A 14 -12.38 3.71 -11.25
C ILE A 14 -12.97 4.65 -10.19
N LEU A 15 -12.25 4.90 -9.10
CA LEU A 15 -12.67 5.88 -8.08
C LEU A 15 -12.69 7.31 -8.63
N GLU A 16 -11.71 7.73 -9.42
CA GLU A 16 -11.73 9.06 -10.08
C GLU A 16 -12.98 9.23 -10.95
N LYS A 17 -13.38 8.20 -11.72
CA LYS A 17 -14.62 8.24 -12.50
C LYS A 17 -15.86 8.35 -11.61
N PHE A 18 -15.88 7.62 -10.49
CA PHE A 18 -16.97 7.68 -9.52
C PHE A 18 -17.07 9.07 -8.86
N GLU A 19 -15.94 9.63 -8.42
CA GLU A 19 -15.84 10.96 -7.81
C GLU A 19 -16.23 12.08 -8.81
N ASN A 20 -15.98 11.87 -10.10
CA ASN A 20 -16.43 12.76 -11.18
C ASN A 20 -17.92 12.56 -11.58
N GLY A 21 -18.70 11.83 -10.77
CA GLY A 21 -20.15 11.72 -10.92
C GLY A 21 -20.64 10.53 -11.76
N LYS A 22 -19.76 9.61 -12.18
CA LYS A 22 -20.19 8.39 -12.87
C LYS A 22 -20.95 7.46 -11.92
N SER A 23 -22.10 6.94 -12.34
CA SER A 23 -22.92 6.07 -11.51
C SER A 23 -22.22 4.74 -11.22
N VAL A 24 -22.54 4.14 -10.06
CA VAL A 24 -22.02 2.81 -9.69
C VAL A 24 -22.43 1.75 -10.71
N ASP A 25 -23.59 1.89 -11.34
CA ASP A 25 -24.11 0.95 -12.32
C ASP A 25 -23.34 1.00 -13.65
N ASP A 26 -22.93 2.19 -14.08
CA ASP A 26 -22.07 2.33 -15.24
C ASP A 26 -20.67 1.75 -14.98
N LEU A 27 -20.15 1.92 -13.76
CA LEU A 27 -18.87 1.33 -13.36
C LEU A 27 -18.95 -0.19 -13.26
N TYR A 28 -20.09 -0.73 -12.81
CA TYR A 28 -20.34 -2.16 -12.83
C TYR A 28 -20.34 -2.70 -14.27
N ARG A 29 -21.04 -2.04 -15.19
CA ARG A 29 -21.09 -2.45 -16.61
C ARG A 29 -19.73 -2.34 -17.30
N GLU A 30 -18.97 -1.28 -17.05
CA GLU A 30 -17.68 -1.04 -17.71
C GLU A 30 -16.54 -1.91 -17.17
N HIS A 31 -16.51 -2.14 -15.85
CA HIS A 31 -15.36 -2.73 -15.18
C HIS A 31 -15.66 -4.05 -14.47
N ASN A 32 -16.92 -4.49 -14.48
CA ASN A 32 -17.40 -5.67 -13.75
C ASN A 32 -17.00 -5.62 -12.27
N VAL A 33 -17.16 -4.45 -11.66
CA VAL A 33 -16.86 -4.19 -10.25
C VAL A 33 -18.17 -4.07 -9.48
N GLY A 34 -18.38 -4.94 -8.49
CA GLY A 34 -19.56 -4.89 -7.63
C GLY A 34 -19.68 -3.58 -6.85
N ARG A 35 -20.92 -3.14 -6.60
CA ARG A 35 -21.22 -1.88 -5.90
C ARG A 35 -20.51 -1.77 -4.54
N SER A 36 -20.54 -2.84 -3.74
CA SER A 36 -19.88 -2.91 -2.43
C SER A 36 -18.37 -2.70 -2.52
N THR A 37 -17.73 -3.21 -3.57
CA THR A 37 -16.29 -3.05 -3.81
C THR A 37 -15.92 -1.59 -4.07
N ILE A 38 -16.74 -0.85 -4.81
CA ILE A 38 -16.50 0.57 -5.10
C ILE A 38 -16.53 1.39 -3.81
N TYR A 39 -17.51 1.17 -2.93
CA TYR A 39 -17.57 1.85 -1.64
C TYR A 39 -16.42 1.46 -0.70
N LEU A 40 -16.02 0.19 -0.68
CA LEU A 40 -14.87 -0.26 0.09
C LEU A 40 -13.57 0.41 -0.38
N TRP A 41 -13.42 0.54 -1.70
CA TRP A 41 -12.29 1.26 -2.30
C TRP A 41 -12.34 2.75 -1.97
N ARG A 42 -13.52 3.39 -2.02
CA ARG A 42 -13.69 4.80 -1.62
C ARG A 42 -13.29 5.02 -0.17
N ASN A 43 -13.67 4.15 0.75
CA ASN A 43 -13.28 4.28 2.16
C ASN A 43 -11.76 4.15 2.36
N LYS A 44 -11.10 3.33 1.55
CA LYS A 44 -9.66 3.04 1.71
C LYS A 44 -8.75 3.97 0.90
N TYR A 45 -9.22 4.47 -0.24
CA TYR A 45 -8.43 5.20 -1.23
C TYR A 45 -9.14 6.47 -1.74
N GLY A 46 -10.33 6.81 -1.25
CA GLY A 46 -11.05 8.03 -1.63
C GLY A 46 -10.24 9.27 -1.29
N GLY A 47 -10.26 10.25 -2.20
CA GLY A 47 -9.40 11.44 -2.11
C GLY A 47 -7.89 11.16 -2.32
N MET A 48 -7.47 9.91 -2.52
CA MET A 48 -6.09 9.55 -2.83
C MET A 48 -5.88 9.51 -4.35
N GLY A 49 -5.52 10.64 -4.93
CA GLY A 49 -5.16 10.72 -6.35
C GLY A 49 -3.90 9.90 -6.71
N LYS A 50 -3.69 9.67 -8.01
CA LYS A 50 -2.51 8.93 -8.54
C LYS A 50 -1.15 9.38 -7.97
N PRO A 51 -0.87 10.69 -7.79
CA PRO A 51 0.41 11.13 -7.22
C PRO A 51 0.61 10.66 -5.78
N LEU A 52 -0.45 10.70 -4.97
CA LEU A 52 -0.41 10.30 -3.57
C LEU A 52 -0.24 8.78 -3.43
N LEU A 53 -0.86 7.98 -4.30
CA LEU A 53 -0.59 6.54 -4.39
C LEU A 53 0.88 6.22 -4.71
N LYS A 54 1.45 6.91 -5.71
CA LYS A 54 2.86 6.71 -6.10
C LYS A 54 3.79 7.04 -4.93
N LYS A 55 3.52 8.15 -4.23
CA LYS A 55 4.23 8.55 -3.00
C LYS A 55 4.08 7.49 -1.91
N LEU A 56 2.87 7.00 -1.64
CA LEU A 56 2.61 5.97 -0.64
C LEU A 56 3.36 4.67 -0.94
N LYS A 57 3.39 4.23 -2.20
CA LYS A 57 4.14 3.03 -2.62
C LYS A 57 5.65 3.23 -2.45
N GLY A 58 6.16 4.41 -2.78
CA GLY A 58 7.56 4.79 -2.54
C GLY A 58 7.91 4.74 -1.06
N LEU A 59 7.10 5.38 -0.21
CA LEU A 59 7.26 5.39 1.25
C LEU A 59 7.20 3.99 1.86
N LYS A 60 6.30 3.12 1.38
CA LYS A 60 6.24 1.72 1.83
C LYS A 60 7.51 0.95 1.48
N LYS A 61 8.02 1.10 0.24
CA LYS A 61 9.27 0.46 -0.19
C LYS A 61 10.45 0.93 0.68
N GLU A 62 10.52 2.23 0.92
CA GLU A 62 11.59 2.81 1.73
C GLU A 62 11.50 2.36 3.19
N ASN A 63 10.31 2.34 3.78
CA ASN A 63 10.10 1.84 5.14
C ASN A 63 10.53 0.38 5.28
N THR A 64 10.20 -0.48 4.32
CA THR A 64 10.67 -1.88 4.31
C THR A 64 12.20 -1.95 4.25
N ARG A 65 12.85 -1.12 3.42
CA ARG A 65 14.31 -1.06 3.33
C ARG A 65 14.93 -0.62 4.65
N LEU A 66 14.43 0.47 5.23
CA LEU A 66 14.89 1.00 6.52
C LEU A 66 14.72 -0.03 7.64
N LYS A 67 13.58 -0.71 7.73
CA LYS A 67 13.37 -1.79 8.71
C LYS A 67 14.40 -2.90 8.59
N LYS A 68 14.76 -3.30 7.37
CA LYS A 68 15.80 -4.31 7.15
C LYS A 68 17.17 -3.83 7.63
N ILE A 69 17.53 -2.58 7.32
CA ILE A 69 18.79 -1.98 7.76
C ILE A 69 18.85 -1.92 9.29
N VAL A 70 17.79 -1.42 9.94
CA VAL A 70 17.71 -1.34 11.40
C VAL A 70 17.81 -2.72 12.04
N ALA A 71 17.11 -3.72 11.51
CA ALA A 71 17.21 -5.08 12.02
C ALA A 71 18.65 -5.64 11.93
N GLN A 72 19.34 -5.39 10.81
CA GLN A 72 20.74 -5.79 10.66
C GLN A 72 21.63 -5.08 11.67
N GLN A 73 21.49 -3.76 11.82
CA GLN A 73 22.26 -2.97 12.78
C GLN A 73 22.05 -3.43 14.22
N VAL A 74 20.82 -3.78 14.60
CA VAL A 74 20.52 -4.33 15.93
C VAL A 74 21.24 -5.66 16.14
N LEU A 75 21.20 -6.57 15.16
CA LEU A 75 21.91 -7.86 15.24
C LEU A 75 23.42 -7.67 15.35
N ASP A 76 23.99 -6.73 14.59
CA ASP A 76 25.43 -6.42 14.65
C ASP A 76 25.80 -5.85 16.02
N LEU A 77 25.00 -4.92 16.55
CA LEU A 77 25.20 -4.35 17.89
C LEU A 77 25.12 -5.40 19.00
N ASP A 78 24.15 -6.32 18.92
CA ASP A 78 24.01 -7.40 19.90
C ASP A 78 25.22 -8.35 19.82
N SER A 79 25.66 -8.70 18.61
CA SER A 79 26.87 -9.51 18.41
C SER A 79 28.12 -8.82 18.98
N MET A 80 28.26 -7.50 18.79
CA MET A 80 29.37 -6.74 19.35
C MET A 80 29.32 -6.69 20.88
N LYS A 81 28.13 -6.54 21.47
CA LYS A 81 27.96 -6.61 22.93
C LYS A 81 28.29 -7.99 23.48
N ASP A 82 27.90 -9.06 22.79
CA ASP A 82 28.23 -10.43 23.21
C ASP A 82 29.73 -10.70 23.16
N LEU A 83 30.44 -10.14 22.17
CA LEU A 83 31.90 -10.22 22.08
C LEU A 83 32.59 -9.41 23.19
N LEU A 84 32.13 -8.18 23.44
CA LEU A 84 32.70 -7.29 24.47
C LEU A 84 32.33 -7.71 25.90
N GLY A 85 31.17 -8.36 26.08
CA GLY A 85 30.69 -8.88 27.35
C GLY A 85 31.29 -10.23 27.73
N LYS A 86 32.11 -10.83 26.84
CA LYS A 86 32.83 -12.09 27.08
C LYS A 86 34.20 -11.90 27.74
N ASP A 87 34.62 -10.66 27.98
CA ASP A 87 35.82 -10.33 28.76
C ASP A 87 35.45 -10.02 30.22
N TRP A 88 35.03 -11.06 30.96
CA TRP A 88 35.22 -11.22 32.42
C TRP A 88 34.90 -12.65 32.86
#